data_AF-A0A9P6G1I8-F1
#
_entry.id   AF-A0A9P6G1I8-F1
#
_cell.length_a   1.000
_cell.length_b   1.000
_cell.length_c   1.000
_cell.angle_alpha   90.00
_cell.angle_beta   90.00
_cell.angle_gamma   90.00
#
_symmetry.space_group_name_H-M   'P 1'
#
loop_
_entity.id
_entity.type
_entity.pdbx_description
1 polymer ?
#
loop_
_entity_poly.entity_id
_entity_poly.type
_entity_poly.pdbx_seq_one_letter_code
_entity_poly.pdbx_strand_id
1 'polypeptide(L)'
;MEGRVKLCDFGVSGDLVNSLAETFVGTSYYMAPERIQGGKYPVQSDVWSLGLTMIEIAQLKNPFPKNLAAFELLHYIVNQPVPSLPEDEPWSQEFRSFLDECLIKDFLKRPTPEQIMDHVFITESSKRTDEQVDMKAWIQEVWDFNSPADETAPQAI
;
A
#
# COMPACT_ATOMS: atom_id res chain seq x y z
N MET A 1 2.68 14.18 -18.51
CA MET A 1 2.33 14.08 -17.07
C MET A 1 3.41 14.80 -16.25
N GLU A 2 3.09 15.30 -15.04
CA GLU A 2 4.01 16.09 -14.19
C GLU A 2 4.71 15.26 -13.08
N GLY A 3 4.69 13.92 -13.15
CA GLY A 3 5.31 13.07 -12.11
C GLY A 3 4.63 13.11 -10.73
N ARG A 4 3.47 13.77 -10.60
CA ARG A 4 2.76 13.94 -9.32
C ARG A 4 2.00 12.67 -8.92
N VAL A 5 2.21 12.23 -7.68
CA VAL A 5 1.43 11.17 -7.02
C VAL A 5 0.31 11.81 -6.21
N LYS A 6 -0.92 11.29 -6.36
CA LYS A 6 -2.11 11.77 -5.65
C LYS A 6 -2.92 10.59 -5.15
N LEU A 7 -3.44 10.69 -3.94
CA LEU A 7 -4.44 9.76 -3.44
C LEU A 7 -5.80 10.07 -4.08
N CYS A 8 -6.55 9.03 -4.42
CA CYS A 8 -7.93 9.10 -4.89
C CYS A 8 -8.75 8.00 -4.23
N ASP A 9 -10.08 8.06 -4.39
CA ASP A 9 -11.05 7.09 -3.86
C ASP A 9 -11.06 6.93 -2.32
N PHE A 10 -11.66 7.92 -1.65
CA PHE A 10 -11.94 7.88 -0.21
C PHE A 10 -13.28 7.17 0.12
N GLY A 11 -13.86 6.42 -0.84
CA GLY A 11 -15.28 6.06 -0.93
C GLY A 11 -15.88 5.14 0.14
N VAL A 12 -15.16 4.84 1.23
CA VAL A 12 -15.67 4.06 2.39
C VAL A 12 -15.14 4.63 3.72
N SER A 13 -14.97 5.96 3.80
CA SER A 13 -14.44 6.65 4.99
C SER A 13 -15.41 6.76 6.17
N GLY A 14 -16.58 6.11 6.10
CA GLY A 14 -17.60 6.11 7.15
C GLY A 14 -18.10 4.69 7.39
N ASP A 15 -18.00 4.26 8.65
CA ASP A 15 -18.45 2.99 9.25
C ASP A 15 -18.82 1.85 8.29
N LEU A 16 -18.02 0.77 8.29
CA LEU A 16 -18.43 -0.52 7.73
C LEU A 16 -19.53 -1.13 8.63
N VAL A 17 -20.73 -0.56 8.60
CA VAL A 17 -21.92 -1.17 9.18
C VAL A 17 -22.35 -2.27 8.21
N ASN A 18 -22.05 -3.52 8.57
CA ASN A 18 -22.70 -4.73 8.08
C ASN A 18 -22.79 -4.94 6.55
N SER A 19 -21.65 -4.91 5.85
CA SER A 19 -21.55 -5.52 4.51
C SER A 19 -20.41 -6.53 4.48
N LEU A 20 -20.57 -7.62 5.23
CA LEU A 20 -19.67 -8.79 5.19
C LEU A 20 -19.72 -9.55 3.84
N ALA A 21 -20.66 -9.23 2.95
CA ALA A 21 -21.01 -10.12 1.83
C ALA A 21 -20.57 -9.67 0.43
N GLU A 22 -20.27 -8.38 0.15
CA GLU A 22 -20.09 -7.93 -1.26
C GLU A 22 -18.71 -7.34 -1.62
N THR A 23 -17.87 -6.93 -0.66
CA THR A 23 -16.54 -6.32 -0.93
C THR A 23 -15.34 -7.20 -0.53
N PHE A 24 -15.59 -8.47 -0.21
CA PHE A 24 -14.73 -9.27 0.66
C PHE A 24 -13.41 -9.80 0.06
N VAL A 25 -13.22 -9.72 -1.27
CA VAL A 25 -12.14 -10.48 -1.94
C VAL A 25 -10.98 -9.60 -2.42
N GLY A 26 -11.15 -8.28 -2.55
CA GLY A 26 -10.12 -7.36 -3.07
C GLY A 26 -9.48 -6.47 -2.01
N THR A 27 -10.27 -5.65 -1.32
CA THR A 27 -9.75 -4.65 -0.35
C THR A 27 -9.29 -5.28 0.98
N SER A 28 -9.76 -6.50 1.28
CA SER A 28 -9.47 -7.20 2.54
C SER A 28 -7.99 -7.49 2.77
N TYR A 29 -7.18 -7.60 1.71
CA TYR A 29 -5.73 -7.82 1.84
C TYR A 29 -5.05 -6.71 2.64
N TYR A 30 -5.51 -5.47 2.53
CA TYR A 30 -4.92 -4.32 3.21
C TYR A 30 -5.59 -4.02 4.56
N MET A 31 -6.56 -4.83 4.99
CA MET A 31 -7.31 -4.58 6.21
C MET A 31 -6.44 -4.82 7.44
N ALA A 32 -6.42 -3.84 8.35
CA ALA A 32 -5.67 -3.95 9.60
C ALA A 32 -6.32 -4.94 10.59
N PRO A 33 -5.55 -5.64 11.46
CA PRO A 33 -6.07 -6.64 12.39
C PRO A 33 -7.23 -6.14 13.26
N GLU A 34 -7.13 -4.90 13.75
CA GLU A 34 -8.14 -4.28 14.60
C GLU A 34 -9.49 -4.05 13.89
N ARG A 35 -9.47 -3.86 12.56
CA ARG A 35 -10.68 -3.72 11.74
C ARG A 35 -11.38 -5.07 11.58
N ILE A 36 -10.60 -6.15 11.43
CA ILE A 36 -11.12 -7.51 11.30
C ILE A 36 -11.80 -7.96 12.60
N GLN A 37 -11.26 -7.55 13.74
CA GLN A 37 -11.77 -7.89 15.07
C GLN A 37 -13.01 -7.08 15.49
N GLY A 38 -13.50 -6.17 14.64
CA GLY A 38 -14.76 -5.43 14.88
C GLY A 38 -14.64 -4.22 15.82
N GLY A 39 -13.44 -3.65 15.97
CA GLY A 39 -13.20 -2.43 16.75
C GLY A 39 -13.57 -1.14 16.02
N LYS A 40 -13.61 -0.02 16.76
CA LYS A 40 -13.74 1.33 16.18
C LYS A 40 -12.49 1.67 15.37
N TYR A 41 -12.67 2.12 14.13
CA TYR A 41 -11.61 2.44 13.17
C TYR A 41 -10.63 3.51 13.70
N PRO A 42 -9.40 3.15 14.09
CA PRO A 42 -8.36 4.14 14.35
C PRO A 42 -7.71 4.59 13.04
N VAL A 43 -7.23 5.84 12.98
CA VAL A 43 -6.49 6.36 11.81
C VAL A 43 -5.20 5.58 11.51
N GLN A 44 -4.68 4.86 12.52
CA GLN A 44 -3.54 3.94 12.40
C GLN A 44 -3.81 2.74 11.47
N SER A 45 -5.07 2.41 11.17
CA SER A 45 -5.37 1.34 10.21
C SER A 45 -4.94 1.68 8.78
N ASP A 46 -4.89 2.98 8.43
CA ASP A 46 -4.41 3.43 7.13
C ASP A 46 -2.89 3.28 7.01
N VAL A 47 -2.16 3.47 8.12
CA VAL A 47 -0.70 3.25 8.20
C VAL A 47 -0.36 1.78 7.95
N TRP A 48 -1.18 0.84 8.45
CA TRP A 48 -1.02 -0.58 8.14
C TRP A 48 -1.24 -0.88 6.66
N SER A 49 -2.32 -0.33 6.10
CA SER A 49 -2.64 -0.50 4.68
C SER A 49 -1.48 0.00 3.80
N LEU A 50 -0.91 1.15 4.15
CA LEU A 50 0.28 1.71 3.51
C LEU A 50 1.48 0.75 3.57
N GLY A 51 1.77 0.17 4.74
CA GLY A 51 2.87 -0.78 4.90
C GLY A 51 2.74 -2.01 3.99
N LEU A 52 1.52 -2.58 3.89
CA LEU A 52 1.26 -3.70 3.00
C LEU A 52 1.38 -3.31 1.52
N THR A 53 0.84 -2.15 1.13
CA THR A 53 1.00 -1.62 -0.23
C THR A 53 2.47 -1.42 -0.59
N MET A 54 3.29 -0.91 0.33
CA MET A 54 4.72 -0.71 0.09
C MET A 54 5.48 -2.03 -0.11
N ILE A 55 5.16 -3.08 0.66
CA ILE A 55 5.72 -4.42 0.42
C ILE A 55 5.30 -4.96 -0.94
N GLU A 56 4.02 -4.83 -1.29
CA GLU A 56 3.51 -5.31 -2.56
C GLU A 56 4.17 -4.63 -3.75
N ILE A 57 4.35 -3.31 -3.69
CA ILE A 57 5.04 -2.54 -4.73
C ILE A 57 6.51 -2.96 -4.81
N ALA A 58 7.18 -3.12 -3.66
CA ALA A 58 8.59 -3.53 -3.61
C ALA A 58 8.80 -4.92 -4.22
N GLN A 59 7.89 -5.86 -3.97
CA GLN A 59 8.02 -7.24 -4.42
C GLN A 59 7.28 -7.57 -5.72
N LEU A 60 6.48 -6.63 -6.23
CA LEU A 60 5.56 -6.81 -7.37
C LEU A 60 4.62 -8.02 -7.22
N LYS A 61 4.32 -8.41 -5.99
CA LYS A 61 3.47 -9.56 -5.66
C LYS A 61 2.72 -9.30 -4.36
N ASN A 62 1.53 -9.89 -4.25
CA ASN A 62 0.75 -9.82 -3.02
C ASN A 62 1.58 -10.37 -1.83
N PRO A 63 1.59 -9.68 -0.68
CA PRO A 63 2.44 -10.05 0.46
C PRO A 63 1.94 -11.29 1.21
N PHE A 64 0.74 -11.80 0.89
CA PHE A 64 0.15 -12.98 1.50
C PHE A 64 0.28 -14.22 0.61
N PRO A 65 0.20 -15.44 1.18
CA PRO A 65 0.16 -16.67 0.42
C PRO A 65 -0.95 -16.67 -0.64
N LYS A 66 -0.66 -17.26 -1.80
CA LYS A 66 -1.65 -17.43 -2.87
C LYS A 66 -2.74 -18.41 -2.43
N ASN A 67 -3.95 -18.22 -2.97
CA ASN A 67 -5.11 -19.13 -2.82
C ASN A 67 -5.69 -19.26 -1.40
N LEU A 68 -5.48 -18.28 -0.52
CA LEU A 68 -6.22 -18.24 0.74
C LEU A 68 -7.68 -17.93 0.48
N ALA A 69 -8.59 -18.73 1.04
CA ALA A 69 -9.99 -18.35 1.16
C ALA A 69 -10.10 -17.12 2.07
N ALA A 70 -11.17 -16.35 1.94
CA ALA A 70 -11.25 -15.07 2.62
C ALA A 70 -11.18 -15.17 4.16
N PHE A 71 -11.79 -16.19 4.76
CA PHE A 71 -11.64 -16.44 6.20
C PHE A 71 -10.20 -16.79 6.60
N GLU A 72 -9.48 -17.54 5.76
CA GLU A 72 -8.08 -17.90 6.01
C GLU A 72 -7.17 -16.67 5.92
N LEU A 73 -7.42 -15.76 4.97
CA LEU A 73 -6.73 -14.47 4.87
C LEU A 73 -6.94 -13.64 6.14
N LEU A 74 -8.19 -13.48 6.59
CA LEU A 74 -8.48 -12.72 7.81
C LEU A 74 -7.81 -13.34 9.05
N HIS A 75 -7.87 -14.67 9.16
CA HIS A 75 -7.18 -15.38 10.23
C HIS A 75 -5.66 -15.18 10.16
N TYR A 76 -5.09 -15.19 8.94
CA TYR A 76 -3.67 -14.96 8.71
C TYR A 76 -3.25 -13.57 9.19
N ILE A 77 -3.96 -12.53 8.75
CA ILE A 77 -3.68 -11.14 9.13
C ILE A 77 -3.68 -10.98 10.65
N VAL A 78 -4.65 -11.57 11.35
CA VAL A 78 -4.76 -11.44 12.81
C VAL A 78 -3.68 -12.25 13.54
N ASN A 79 -3.39 -13.48 13.12
CA ASN A 79 -2.66 -14.44 13.96
C ASN A 79 -1.24 -14.80 13.50
N GLN A 80 -0.91 -14.63 12.22
CA GLN A 80 0.40 -15.02 11.67
C GLN A 80 1.42 -13.87 11.74
N PRO A 81 2.74 -14.16 11.66
CA PRO A 81 3.74 -13.10 11.50
C PRO A 81 3.40 -12.19 10.31
N VAL A 82 3.74 -10.91 10.44
CA VAL A 82 3.49 -9.95 9.36
C VAL A 82 4.41 -10.22 8.18
N PRO A 83 3.98 -9.93 6.94
CA PRO A 83 4.87 -10.01 5.79
C PRO A 83 6.08 -9.09 5.96
N SER A 84 7.25 -9.54 5.48
CA SER A 84 8.49 -8.77 5.48
C SER A 84 9.23 -8.94 4.15
N LEU A 85 10.17 -8.03 3.88
CA LEU A 85 11.03 -8.12 2.71
C LEU A 85 12.14 -9.19 2.93
N PRO A 86 12.45 -10.04 1.94
CA PRO A 86 13.54 -11.01 2.02
C PRO A 86 14.86 -10.36 2.41
N GLU A 87 15.64 -11.00 3.29
CA GLU A 87 16.89 -10.43 3.80
C GLU A 87 17.98 -10.28 2.72
N ASP A 88 17.89 -11.08 1.66
CA ASP A 88 18.82 -11.09 0.52
C ASP A 88 18.52 -10.01 -0.53
N GLU A 89 17.39 -9.31 -0.42
CA GLU A 89 17.06 -8.20 -1.31
C GLU A 89 17.67 -6.86 -0.84
N PRO A 90 18.12 -5.99 -1.77
CA PRO A 90 18.92 -4.80 -1.49
C PRO A 90 18.10 -3.60 -0.98
N TRP A 91 17.14 -3.84 -0.10
CA TRP A 91 16.33 -2.79 0.53
C TRP A 91 17.06 -2.14 1.70
N SER A 92 17.02 -0.81 1.75
CA SER A 92 17.71 -0.04 2.80
C SER A 92 17.13 -0.34 4.19
N GLN A 93 17.96 -0.19 5.22
CA GLN A 93 17.55 -0.44 6.60
C GLN A 93 16.46 0.54 7.04
N GLU A 94 16.49 1.77 6.53
CA GLU A 94 15.48 2.79 6.78
C GLU A 94 14.12 2.36 6.22
N PHE A 95 14.09 1.79 5.01
CA PHE A 95 12.84 1.29 4.43
C PHE A 95 12.29 0.09 5.21
N ARG A 96 13.16 -0.84 5.61
CA ARG A 96 12.75 -1.99 6.46
C ARG A 96 12.18 -1.51 7.80
N SER A 97 12.86 -0.59 8.48
CA SER A 97 12.40 0.02 9.73
C SER A 97 11.04 0.72 9.58
N PHE A 98 10.82 1.42 8.45
CA PHE A 98 9.53 2.06 8.17
C PHE A 98 8.40 1.03 8.05
N LEU A 99 8.64 -0.07 7.34
CA LEU A 99 7.67 -1.15 7.21
C LEU A 99 7.39 -1.84 8.56
N ASP A 100 8.41 -2.06 9.37
CA ASP A 100 8.28 -2.64 10.71
C ASP A 100 7.36 -1.79 11.60
N GLU A 101 7.50 -0.46 11.55
CA GLU A 101 6.60 0.46 12.27
C GLU A 101 5.18 0.46 11.71
N CYS A 102 5.02 0.41 10.38
CA CYS A 102 3.70 0.38 9.74
C CYS A 102 2.93 -0.90 10.07
N LEU A 103 3.62 -2.03 10.20
CA LEU A 103 3.04 -3.36 10.39
C LEU A 103 3.01 -3.82 11.85
N ILE A 104 3.12 -2.90 12.81
CA ILE A 104 2.84 -3.20 14.22
C ILE A 104 1.37 -3.61 14.37
N LYS A 105 1.09 -4.83 14.81
CA LYS A 105 -0.29 -5.34 14.95
C LYS A 105 -1.11 -4.59 16.00
N ASP A 106 -0.49 -4.23 17.11
CA ASP A 106 -1.12 -3.45 18.17
C ASP A 106 -1.26 -1.98 17.73
N PHE A 107 -2.47 -1.58 17.33
CA PHE A 107 -2.72 -0.23 16.80
C PHE A 107 -2.42 0.90 17.81
N LEU A 108 -2.37 0.60 19.12
CA LEU A 108 -2.00 1.58 20.15
C LEU A 108 -0.49 1.87 20.15
N LYS A 109 0.31 0.95 19.62
CA LYS A 109 1.77 1.09 19.46
C LYS A 109 2.16 1.48 18.04
N ARG A 110 1.29 1.26 17.06
CA ARG A 110 1.48 1.71 15.69
C ARG A 110 1.42 3.25 15.65
N PRO A 111 2.36 3.92 14.96
CA PRO A 111 2.33 5.37 14.84
C PRO A 111 1.08 5.85 14.10
N THR A 112 0.65 7.06 14.41
CA THR A 112 -0.37 7.77 13.61
C THR A 112 0.21 8.22 12.27
N PRO A 113 -0.64 8.56 11.29
CA PRO A 113 -0.17 9.17 10.04
C PRO A 113 0.69 10.42 10.25
N GLU A 114 0.43 11.22 11.29
CA GLU A 114 1.26 12.38 11.61
C GLU A 114 2.65 11.96 12.13
N GLN A 115 2.70 10.97 13.02
CA GLN A 115 3.96 10.49 13.61
C GLN A 115 4.86 9.79 12.59
N ILE A 116 4.29 8.97 11.70
CA ILE A 116 5.08 8.21 10.72
C ILE A 116 5.74 9.12 9.67
N MET A 117 5.26 10.36 9.48
CA MET A 117 5.88 11.33 8.58
C MET A 117 7.27 11.77 9.06
N ASP A 118 7.55 11.68 10.36
CA ASP A 118 8.86 12.00 10.94
C ASP A 118 9.85 10.83 10.84
N HIS A 119 9.43 9.66 10.36
CA HIS A 119 10.31 8.51 10.21
C HIS A 119 11.47 8.81 9.25
N VAL A 120 12.67 8.29 9.56
CA VAL A 120 13.90 8.56 8.80
C VAL A 120 13.77 8.25 7.31
N PHE A 121 13.06 7.16 6.96
CA PHE A 121 12.78 6.82 5.56
C PHE A 121 12.04 7.94 4.81
N ILE A 122 11.02 8.55 5.43
CA ILE A 122 10.21 9.60 4.82
C ILE A 122 11.00 10.91 4.75
N THR A 123 11.65 11.28 5.85
CA THR A 123 12.41 12.54 5.93
C THR A 123 13.66 12.54 5.05
N GLU A 124 14.33 11.41 4.84
CA GLU A 124 15.42 11.30 3.86
C GLU A 124 14.90 11.22 2.44
N SER A 125 13.75 10.57 2.21
CA SER A 125 13.15 10.52 0.86
C SER A 125 12.64 11.89 0.40
N SER A 126 12.14 12.74 1.30
CA SER A 126 11.65 14.08 0.97
C SER A 126 12.75 15.09 0.65
N LYS A 127 13.99 14.80 1.04
CA LYS A 127 15.18 15.61 0.69
C LYS A 127 15.69 15.32 -0.72
N ARG A 128 15.22 14.24 -1.37
CA ARG A 128 15.69 13.85 -2.69
C ARG A 128 15.27 14.87 -3.74
N THR A 129 16.20 15.22 -4.62
CA THR A 129 15.94 16.15 -5.73
C THR A 129 15.39 15.41 -6.95
N ASP A 130 14.82 16.15 -7.90
CA ASP A 130 14.38 15.60 -9.19
C ASP A 130 15.53 14.94 -9.97
N GLU A 131 16.78 15.37 -9.76
CA GLU A 131 17.97 14.73 -10.33
C GLU A 131 18.23 13.33 -9.75
N GLN A 132 17.81 13.09 -8.51
CA GLN A 132 17.95 11.80 -7.84
C GLN A 132 16.73 10.90 -8.09
N VAL A 133 15.54 11.49 -8.24
CA VAL A 133 14.28 10.76 -8.46
C VAL A 133 13.40 11.53 -9.46
N ASP A 134 13.60 11.30 -10.76
CA ASP A 134 12.73 11.85 -11.80
C ASP A 134 11.53 10.93 -12.05
N MET A 135 10.48 11.11 -11.24
CA MET A 135 9.23 10.36 -11.40
C MET A 135 8.56 10.60 -12.76
N LYS A 136 8.77 11.78 -13.38
CA LYS A 136 8.17 12.08 -14.68
C LYS A 136 8.84 11.28 -15.78
N ALA A 137 10.17 11.29 -15.84
CA ALA A 137 10.93 10.51 -16.81
C ALA A 137 10.67 9.01 -16.62
N TRP A 138 10.68 8.53 -15.38
CA TRP A 138 10.41 7.12 -15.08
C TRP A 138 9.03 6.67 -15.56
N ILE A 139 7.97 7.45 -15.30
CA ILE A 139 6.62 7.12 -15.80
C ILE A 139 6.57 7.11 -17.34
N GLN A 140 7.28 8.02 -18.01
CA GLN A 140 7.33 8.07 -19.47
C GLN A 140 8.01 6.84 -20.07
N GLU A 141 9.07 6.35 -19.42
CA GLU A 141 9.78 5.13 -19.82
C GLU A 141 8.93 3.88 -19.63
N VAL A 142 8.35 3.69 -18.44
CA VAL A 142 7.63 2.45 -18.09
C VAL A 142 6.32 2.29 -18.86
N TRP A 143 5.61 3.41 -19.12
CA TRP A 143 4.27 3.37 -19.72
C TRP A 143 4.27 3.63 -21.24
N ASP A 144 5.45 3.73 -21.85
CA ASP A 144 5.65 3.90 -23.30
C ASP A 144 4.78 5.01 -23.93
N PHE A 145 4.68 6.16 -23.24
CA PHE A 145 3.91 7.33 -23.70
C PHE A 145 4.43 7.96 -25.01
N ASN A 146 5.51 7.43 -25.58
CA ASN A 146 6.09 7.84 -26.86
C ASN A 146 5.62 7.00 -28.05
N SER A 147 4.75 6.00 -27.86
CA SER A 147 4.06 5.39 -28.99
C SER A 147 3.14 6.42 -29.64
N PRO A 148 3.33 6.77 -30.94
CA PRO A 148 2.38 7.64 -31.63
C PRO A 148 1.00 6.99 -31.51
N ALA A 149 0.00 7.80 -31.12
CA ALA A 149 -1.38 7.36 -31.09
C ALA A 149 -1.69 6.65 -32.41
N ASP A 150 -2.15 5.40 -32.33
CA ASP A 150 -2.61 4.68 -33.50
C ASP A 150 -3.84 5.43 -34.04
N GLU A 151 -3.65 6.26 -35.06
CA GLU A 151 -4.68 7.02 -35.78
C GLU A 151 -5.61 6.11 -36.61
N THR A 152 -5.76 4.83 -36.24
CA THR A 152 -6.65 3.89 -36.90
C THR A 152 -7.77 3.38 -36.00
N ALA A 153 -8.41 4.27 -35.24
CA ALA A 153 -9.77 3.99 -34.75
C ALA A 153 -10.75 4.12 -35.92
N PRO A 154 -11.48 3.05 -36.33
CA PRO A 154 -12.48 3.15 -37.38
C PRO A 154 -13.60 4.11 -36.96
N GLN A 155 -13.94 5.04 -37.85
CA GLN A 155 -15.12 5.90 -37.68
C GLN A 155 -16.37 5.02 -37.58
N ALA A 156 -17.02 5.07 -36.42
CA ALA A 156 -18.34 4.45 -36.23
C ALA A 156 -19.37 5.18 -37.11
N ILE A 157 -20.09 4.39 -37.91
CA ILE A 157 -21.30 4.81 -38.65
C ILE A 157 -22.49 4.79 -37.69
#